data_AF-A0A352S7U5-F1
#
_entry.id   AF-A0A352S7U5-F1
#
_cell.length_a   1.000
_cell.length_b   1.000
_cell.length_c   1.000
_cell.angle_alpha   90.00
_cell.angle_beta   90.00
_cell.angle_gamma   90.00
#
_symmetry.space_group_name_H-M   'P 1'
#
loop_
_entity.id
_entity.type
_entity.pdbx_description
1 polymer ?
#
loop_
_entity_poly.entity_id
_entity_poly.type
_entity_poly.pdbx_seq_one_letter_code
_entity_poly.pdbx_strand_id
1 'polypeptide(L)' 'PDCSYTYREDDDLVAKPLRILQGSADNYDPVGPCRAYVDRLKAKGNDAMLIEYPKANHAFDS' A
#
# COMPACT_ATOMS: atom_id res chain seq x y z
N PRO A 1 7.19 -4.76 -4.50
CA PRO A 1 7.79 -3.42 -4.68
C PRO A 1 7.08 -2.46 -3.72
N ASP A 2 7.72 -1.36 -3.34
CA ASP A 2 7.02 -0.29 -2.61
C ASP A 2 6.00 0.41 -3.52
N CYS A 3 5.10 1.18 -2.91
CA CYS A 3 3.98 1.78 -3.61
C CYS A 3 4.37 3.01 -4.47
N SER A 4 5.62 3.49 -4.42
CA SER A 4 6.07 4.63 -5.22
C SER A 4 6.31 4.25 -6.69
N TYR A 5 6.48 2.97 -6.99
CA TYR A 5 6.54 2.46 -8.36
C TYR A 5 5.14 2.10 -8.86
N THR A 6 4.85 2.50 -10.10
CA THR A 6 3.67 2.05 -10.84
C THR A 6 4.12 1.08 -11.94
N TYR A 7 3.66 -0.16 -11.87
CA TYR A 7 3.96 -1.15 -12.90
C TYR A 7 2.82 -1.20 -13.92
N ARG A 8 3.13 -1.71 -15.12
CA ARG A 8 2.08 -2.05 -16.07
C ARG A 8 1.23 -3.16 -15.46
N GLU A 9 -0.09 -3.01 -15.54
CA GLU A 9 -1.06 -3.99 -15.08
C GLU A 9 -0.96 -4.28 -13.56
N ASP A 10 -0.45 -3.32 -12.77
CA ASP A 10 -0.36 -3.46 -11.30
C ASP A 10 -1.71 -3.54 -10.59
N ASP A 11 -2.81 -3.42 -11.32
CA ASP A 11 -4.18 -3.53 -10.83
C ASP A 11 -4.95 -4.75 -11.35
N ASP A 12 -4.29 -5.61 -12.14
CA ASP A 12 -4.77 -6.94 -12.54
C ASP A 12 -4.25 -7.99 -11.54
N LEU A 13 -4.91 -8.06 -10.38
CA LEU A 13 -4.54 -8.99 -9.33
C LEU A 13 -5.28 -10.32 -9.51
N VAL A 14 -4.58 -11.42 -9.20
CA VAL A 14 -5.27 -12.69 -8.95
C VAL A 14 -6.29 -12.50 -7.82
N ALA A 15 -7.42 -13.21 -7.87
CA ALA A 15 -8.53 -13.08 -6.91
C ALA A 15 -8.15 -13.57 -5.49
N LYS A 16 -7.29 -12.81 -4.81
CA LYS A 16 -6.74 -13.01 -3.46
C LYS A 16 -6.64 -11.67 -2.73
N PRO A 17 -6.78 -11.66 -1.40
CA PRO A 17 -6.63 -10.44 -0.63
C PRO A 17 -5.21 -9.86 -0.68
N LEU A 18 -5.08 -8.54 -0.82
CA LEU A 18 -3.83 -7.78 -0.72
C LEU A 18 -3.87 -6.88 0.53
N ARG A 19 -2.81 -6.94 1.35
CA ARG A 19 -2.67 -6.13 2.57
C ARG A 19 -1.34 -5.40 2.53
N ILE A 20 -1.39 -4.08 2.60
CA ILE A 20 -0.21 -3.22 2.73
C ILE A 20 -0.16 -2.71 4.16
N LEU A 21 0.98 -2.81 4.80
CA LEU A 21 1.23 -2.33 6.15
C LEU A 21 2.20 -1.16 6.04
N GLN A 22 1.83 0.02 6.54
CA GLN A 22 2.71 1.19 6.41
C GLN A 22 2.64 2.12 7.62
N GLY A 23 3.79 2.66 8.02
CA GLY A 23 3.87 3.68 9.06
C GLY A 23 3.41 5.04 8.55
N SER A 24 2.51 5.70 9.29
CA SER A 24 1.99 7.02 8.87
C SER A 24 3.03 8.15 8.99
N ALA A 25 4.14 7.91 9.69
CA ALA A 25 5.25 8.84 9.86
C ALA A 25 6.52 8.37 9.13
N ASP A 26 6.43 7.33 8.28
CA ASP A 26 7.53 6.93 7.42
C ASP A 26 7.87 8.08 6.45
N ASN A 27 9.09 8.61 6.58
CA ASN A 27 9.64 9.66 5.74
C ASN A 27 10.69 9.14 4.75
N TYR A 28 11.00 7.85 4.79
CA TYR A 28 11.87 7.16 3.84
C TYR A 28 11.03 6.58 2.69
N ASP A 29 9.90 5.95 2.99
CA ASP A 29 8.88 5.49 2.04
C ASP A 29 7.49 6.04 2.44
N PRO A 30 7.13 7.25 1.99
CA PRO A 30 5.89 7.91 2.44
C PRO A 30 4.62 7.10 2.14
N VAL A 31 3.64 7.15 3.05
CA VAL A 31 2.37 6.40 2.92
C VAL A 31 1.44 6.84 1.77
N GLY A 32 1.66 8.04 1.21
CA GLY A 32 0.79 8.65 0.20
C GLY A 32 0.54 7.78 -1.03
N PRO A 33 1.60 7.30 -1.73
CA PRO A 33 1.47 6.38 -2.85
C PRO A 33 0.69 5.09 -2.52
N CYS A 34 0.86 4.52 -1.32
CA CYS A 34 0.10 3.32 -0.93
C CYS A 34 -1.41 3.58 -0.81
N ARG A 35 -1.82 4.75 -0.30
CA ARG A 35 -3.24 5.14 -0.29
C ARG A 35 -3.81 5.16 -1.69
N ALA A 36 -3.14 5.88 -2.61
CA ALA A 36 -3.58 6.01 -3.99
C ALA A 36 -3.64 4.65 -4.72
N TYR A 37 -2.66 3.78 -4.48
CA TYR A 37 -2.64 2.44 -5.06
C TYR A 37 -3.81 1.58 -4.57
N VAL A 38 -4.04 1.53 -3.25
CA VAL A 38 -5.15 0.76 -2.67
C VAL A 38 -6.51 1.30 -3.15
N ASP A 39 -6.68 2.61 -3.29
CA ASP A 39 -7.90 3.21 -3.82
C ASP A 39 -8.15 2.78 -5.28
N ARG A 40 -7.11 2.78 -6.13
CA ARG A 40 -7.21 2.28 -7.52
C ARG A 40 -7.60 0.81 -7.57
N LEU A 41 -6.97 -0.04 -6.73
CA LEU A 41 -7.29 -1.46 -6.65
C LEU A 41 -8.74 -1.70 -6.24
N LYS A 42 -9.21 -1.01 -5.20
CA LYS A 42 -10.60 -1.09 -4.72
C LYS A 42 -11.60 -0.64 -5.79
N ALA A 43 -11.28 0.41 -6.55
CA ALA A 43 -12.12 0.89 -7.64
C ALA A 43 -12.32 -0.16 -8.76
N LYS A 44 -11.38 -1.11 -8.90
CA LYS A 44 -11.49 -2.27 -9.80
C LYS A 44 -12.13 -3.52 -9.17
N GLY A 45 -12.59 -3.45 -7.91
CA GLY A 45 -13.21 -4.57 -7.21
C GLY A 45 -12.23 -5.54 -6.56
N ASN A 46 -10.93 -5.20 -6.50
CA ASN A 46 -9.97 -6.01 -5.78
C ASN A 46 -10.15 -5.91 -4.26
N ASP A 47 -9.94 -7.02 -3.54
CA ASP A 47 -9.84 -7.03 -2.08
C ASP A 47 -8.46 -6.50 -1.64
N ALA A 48 -8.32 -5.17 -1.60
CA ALA A 48 -7.10 -4.49 -1.17
C ALA A 48 -7.35 -3.64 0.10
N MET A 49 -6.42 -3.68 1.04
CA MET A 49 -6.48 -2.85 2.25
C MET A 49 -5.09 -2.31 2.60
N LEU A 50 -5.06 -1.02 2.96
CA LEU A 50 -3.93 -0.38 3.63
C LEU A 50 -4.20 -0.38 5.14
N ILE A 51 -3.23 -0.89 5.91
CA ILE A 51 -3.18 -0.83 7.36
C ILE A 51 -2.13 0.22 7.70
N GLU A 52 -2.59 1.40 8.12
CA GLU A 52 -1.70 2.49 8.54
C GLU A 52 -1.45 2.39 10.05
N TYR A 53 -0.17 2.38 10.44
CA TYR A 53 0.25 2.45 11.84
C TYR A 53 0.51 3.92 12.22
N PRO A 54 -0.34 4.54 13.06
CA PRO A 54 -0.19 5.94 13.38
C PRO A 54 1.15 6.22 14.07
N LYS A 55 1.86 7.25 13.60
CA LYS A 55 3.16 7.71 14.14
C LYS A 55 4.32 6.72 14.00
N ALA A 56 4.14 5.58 13.34
CA ALA A 56 5.23 4.64 13.06
C ALA A 56 6.12 5.16 11.92
N ASN A 57 7.43 5.02 12.07
CA ASN A 57 8.45 5.39 11.08
C ASN A 57 8.81 4.18 10.21
N HIS A 58 9.86 4.31 9.39
CA HIS A 58 10.39 3.22 8.57
C HIS A 58 10.87 2.04 9.44
N ALA A 59 10.59 0.82 8.96
CA ALA A 59 10.80 -0.48 9.60
C ALA A 59 9.71 -0.97 10.58
N PHE A 60 9.64 -2.29 10.73
CA PHE A 60 8.90 -2.97 11.80
C PHE A 60 9.82 -3.21 13.00
N ASP A 61 9.26 -3.77 14.07
CA ASP A 61 10.01 -4.14 15.26
C ASP A 61 11.30 -4.92 14.92
N SER A 62 12.38 -4.52 15.60
CA SER A 62 13.74 -5.03 15.43
C SER A 62 14.21 -5.73 16.69
#